data_AF-R0KD43-F1
#
_entry.id   AF-R0KD43-F1
#
_cell.length_a   1.000
_cell.length_b   1.000
_cell.length_c   1.000
_cell.angle_alpha   90.00
_cell.angle_beta   90.00
_cell.angle_gamma   90.00
#
_symmetry.space_group_name_H-M   'P 1'
#
loop_
_entity.id
_entity.type
_entity.pdbx_description
1 polymer ?
#
loop_
_entity_poly.entity_id
_entity_poly.type
_entity_poly.pdbx_seq_one_letter_code
_entity_poly.pdbx_strand_id
1 'polypeptide(L)'
;MSQPQQYPTPSVQTQEGITETQHQRCCVQAALGMCNLYYHGQAQLQSIYRNLQMSQNEVGNMRRQMAIAEQELQRERDSNELLNQGFMELQECHSKLLDDHKSCEGLNMDLHQSAEKSKEFADEVSQRAEGLVNSYRAKLAGNEVGELQNGQTISGMILESAKNALLIKAISSQHPEDEHFAKLKYVMDQNVDFQQRNLELSKMNETLSQQVRNNEDEIASLNKALKLAVEDGQRRKPRRGKICYGGQTIAIEMEPQCMQKSKQSRDAVQYIDFLNRRNGELRLELTFYRECYRHTEKFKQKITNISQDLLHACIIGLLDEMAFGEILGLSQAFVDAVDQLRDDQGEAFDAFVAPYKALNSSKNTTVSKDGWI
;
A
#
# COMPACT_ATOMS: atom_id res chain seq x y z
N MET A 1 -33.79 43.17 -3.44
CA MET A 1 -34.60 44.37 -3.12
C MET A 1 -35.20 44.88 -4.42
N SER A 2 -36.47 44.58 -4.65
CA SER A 2 -37.23 45.01 -5.84
C SER A 2 -38.57 45.53 -5.34
N GLN A 3 -38.93 46.73 -5.78
CA GLN A 3 -40.09 47.50 -5.32
C GLN A 3 -41.42 46.78 -5.60
N PRO A 4 -42.45 46.93 -4.73
CA PRO A 4 -43.79 46.46 -5.04
C PRO A 4 -44.49 47.45 -6.00
N GLN A 5 -44.97 46.95 -7.13
CA GLN A 5 -45.85 47.68 -8.04
C GLN A 5 -47.17 48.00 -7.30
N GLN A 6 -47.44 49.30 -7.14
CA GLN A 6 -48.73 49.81 -6.69
C GLN A 6 -49.76 49.61 -7.79
N TYR A 7 -50.81 48.87 -7.49
CA TYR A 7 -52.03 48.82 -8.30
C TYR A 7 -52.81 50.12 -8.12
N PRO A 8 -53.39 50.70 -9.20
CA PRO A 8 -54.20 51.91 -9.09
C PRO A 8 -55.55 51.61 -8.43
N THR A 9 -55.87 52.38 -7.40
CA THR A 9 -57.19 52.48 -6.76
C THR A 9 -58.19 53.09 -7.76
N PRO A 10 -59.39 52.52 -7.95
CA PRO A 10 -60.39 53.14 -8.80
C PRO A 10 -61.02 54.33 -8.09
N SER A 11 -60.84 55.52 -8.67
CA SER A 11 -61.52 56.75 -8.29
C SER A 11 -63.01 56.64 -8.58
N VAL A 12 -63.81 56.66 -7.52
CA VAL A 12 -65.26 56.86 -7.57
C VAL A 12 -65.52 58.31 -7.97
N GLN A 13 -66.15 58.55 -9.11
CA GLN A 13 -66.98 59.73 -9.31
C GLN A 13 -67.97 59.58 -10.48
N THR A 14 -69.19 60.04 -10.18
CA THR A 14 -70.30 60.43 -11.06
C THR A 14 -71.26 59.32 -11.53
N GLN A 15 -72.39 59.25 -10.82
CA GLN A 15 -73.65 58.67 -11.25
C GLN A 15 -74.20 59.45 -12.46
N GLU A 16 -74.37 58.78 -13.59
CA GLU A 16 -75.47 59.04 -14.52
C GLU A 16 -76.27 57.75 -14.68
N GLY A 17 -77.58 57.87 -14.54
CA GLY A 17 -78.51 56.76 -14.37
C GLY A 17 -78.65 55.89 -15.60
N ILE A 18 -78.14 54.67 -15.50
CA ILE A 18 -78.69 53.51 -16.19
C ILE A 18 -78.95 52.50 -15.09
N THR A 19 -80.21 52.11 -14.88
CA THR A 19 -80.57 51.00 -14.01
C THR A 19 -79.98 49.72 -14.60
N GLU A 20 -78.72 49.46 -14.28
CA GLU A 20 -78.05 48.19 -14.53
C GLU A 20 -78.95 47.09 -13.98
N THR A 21 -79.45 46.24 -14.87
CA THR A 21 -80.26 45.12 -14.44
C THR A 21 -79.40 44.21 -13.57
N GLN A 22 -79.97 43.61 -12.53
CA GLN A 22 -79.28 42.66 -11.63
C GLN A 22 -78.54 41.56 -12.41
N HIS A 23 -79.01 41.25 -13.62
CA HIS A 23 -78.38 40.36 -14.58
C HIS A 23 -77.02 40.86 -15.09
N GLN A 24 -76.88 42.14 -15.47
CA GLN A 24 -75.61 42.70 -15.95
C GLN A 24 -74.50 42.65 -14.89
N ARG A 25 -74.84 42.95 -13.62
CA ARG A 25 -73.89 42.81 -12.50
C ARG A 25 -73.46 41.36 -12.29
N CYS A 26 -74.41 40.42 -12.40
CA CYS A 26 -74.11 38.99 -12.32
C CYS A 26 -73.16 38.54 -13.46
N CYS A 27 -73.41 39.00 -14.70
CA CYS A 27 -72.56 38.69 -15.85
C CYS A 27 -71.14 39.26 -15.69
N VAL A 28 -70.99 40.50 -15.23
CA VAL A 28 -69.67 41.12 -14.99
C VAL A 28 -68.92 40.38 -13.87
N GLN A 29 -69.60 40.02 -12.78
CA GLN A 29 -68.99 39.28 -11.68
C GLN A 29 -68.58 37.86 -12.10
N ALA A 30 -69.39 37.19 -12.93
CA ALA A 30 -69.03 35.90 -13.53
C ALA A 30 -67.82 36.02 -14.47
N ALA A 31 -67.78 37.07 -15.31
CA ALA A 31 -66.66 37.33 -16.21
C ALA A 31 -65.35 37.62 -15.44
N LEU A 32 -65.41 38.45 -14.39
CA LEU A 32 -64.27 38.71 -13.51
C LEU A 32 -63.83 37.44 -12.77
N GLY A 33 -64.77 36.62 -12.29
CA GLY A 33 -64.48 35.33 -11.70
C GLY A 33 -63.75 34.38 -12.67
N MET A 34 -64.21 34.31 -13.92
CA MET A 34 -63.58 33.51 -14.98
C MET A 34 -62.20 34.04 -15.35
N CYS A 35 -62.01 35.36 -15.46
CA CYS A 35 -60.70 35.97 -15.70
C CYS A 35 -59.72 35.67 -14.55
N ASN A 36 -60.15 35.78 -13.30
CA ASN A 36 -59.31 35.46 -12.15
C ASN A 36 -58.94 33.98 -12.11
N LEU A 37 -59.87 33.08 -12.43
CA LEU A 37 -59.59 31.64 -12.55
C LEU A 37 -58.59 31.36 -13.68
N TYR A 38 -58.73 32.04 -14.83
CA TYR A 38 -57.80 31.91 -15.95
C TYR A 38 -56.37 32.33 -15.56
N TYR A 39 -56.20 33.51 -14.98
CA TYR A 39 -54.87 33.99 -14.56
C TYR A 39 -54.28 33.15 -13.43
N HIS A 40 -55.11 32.66 -12.50
CA HIS A 40 -54.66 31.75 -11.46
C HIS A 40 -54.18 30.41 -12.04
N GLY A 41 -54.95 29.82 -12.97
CA GLY A 41 -54.55 28.61 -13.67
C GLY A 41 -53.28 28.79 -14.50
N GLN A 42 -53.13 29.94 -15.17
CA GLN A 42 -51.92 30.27 -15.93
C GLN A 42 -50.68 30.39 -15.01
N ALA A 43 -50.82 31.05 -13.86
CA ALA A 43 -49.74 31.18 -12.88
C ALA A 43 -49.34 29.82 -12.28
N GLN A 44 -50.32 28.96 -11.97
CA GLN A 44 -50.07 27.60 -11.49
C GLN A 44 -49.32 26.76 -12.55
N LEU A 45 -49.75 26.80 -13.82
CA LEU A 45 -49.08 26.09 -14.91
C LEU A 45 -47.65 26.56 -15.13
N GLN A 46 -47.40 27.88 -15.07
CA GLN A 46 -46.05 28.42 -15.16
C GLN A 46 -45.17 27.98 -13.98
N SER A 47 -45.72 27.92 -12.77
CA SER A 47 -45.01 27.42 -11.59
C SER A 47 -44.66 25.94 -11.75
N ILE A 48 -45.61 25.12 -12.21
CA ILE A 48 -45.39 23.68 -12.43
C ILE A 48 -44.32 23.47 -13.50
N TYR A 49 -44.37 24.22 -14.61
CA TYR A 49 -43.37 24.13 -15.66
C TYR A 49 -41.95 24.46 -15.16
N ARG A 50 -41.79 25.53 -14.37
CA ARG A 50 -40.50 25.89 -13.77
C ARG A 50 -39.99 24.80 -12.83
N ASN A 51 -40.86 24.24 -12.00
CA ASN A 51 -40.48 23.16 -11.07
C ASN A 51 -40.06 21.89 -11.83
N LEU A 52 -40.77 21.54 -12.91
CA LEU A 52 -40.41 20.40 -13.76
C LEU A 52 -39.06 20.60 -14.43
N GLN A 53 -38.78 21.82 -14.94
CA GLN A 53 -37.50 22.14 -15.56
C GLN A 53 -36.34 22.08 -14.55
N MET A 54 -36.54 22.57 -13.32
CA MET A 54 -35.57 22.47 -12.23
C MET A 54 -35.28 21.01 -11.89
N SER A 55 -36.31 20.20 -11.70
CA SER A 55 -36.17 18.78 -11.39
C SER A 55 -35.46 18.01 -12.52
N GLN A 56 -35.76 18.33 -13.79
CA GLN A 56 -35.07 17.72 -14.93
C GLN A 56 -33.57 18.05 -14.95
N ASN A 57 -33.21 19.29 -14.61
CA ASN A 57 -31.80 19.69 -14.50
C ASN A 57 -31.09 18.99 -13.34
N GLU A 58 -31.75 18.83 -12.19
CA GLU A 58 -31.23 18.10 -11.04
C GLU A 58 -31.00 16.63 -11.37
N VAL A 59 -31.96 15.96 -12.02
CA VAL A 59 -31.81 14.58 -12.49
C VAL A 59 -30.66 14.46 -13.47
N GLY A 60 -30.55 15.40 -14.42
CA GLY A 60 -29.42 15.44 -15.35
C GLY A 60 -28.07 15.61 -14.65
N ASN A 61 -28.02 16.41 -13.59
CA ASN A 61 -26.81 16.61 -12.80
C ASN A 61 -26.43 15.37 -11.99
N MET A 62 -27.40 14.74 -11.31
CA MET A 62 -27.20 13.51 -10.57
C MET A 62 -26.70 12.37 -11.48
N ARG A 63 -27.25 12.24 -12.70
CA ARG A 63 -26.77 11.25 -13.67
C ARG A 63 -25.30 11.44 -14.04
N ARG A 64 -24.85 12.69 -14.23
CA ARG A 64 -23.44 12.99 -14.50
C ARG A 64 -22.54 12.65 -13.30
N GLN A 65 -22.99 12.98 -12.09
CA GLN A 65 -22.23 12.64 -10.87
C GLN A 65 -22.13 11.13 -10.67
N MET A 66 -23.20 10.37 -10.93
CA MET A 66 -23.17 8.92 -10.88
C MET A 66 -22.16 8.34 -11.88
N ALA A 67 -22.13 8.84 -13.13
CA ALA A 67 -21.18 8.36 -14.13
C ALA A 67 -19.72 8.63 -13.72
N ILE A 68 -19.43 9.78 -13.11
CA ILE A 68 -18.09 10.10 -12.60
C ILE A 68 -17.71 9.15 -11.45
N ALA A 69 -18.62 8.94 -10.49
CA ALA A 69 -18.39 8.06 -9.35
C ALA A 69 -18.17 6.60 -9.79
N GLU A 70 -18.90 6.13 -10.81
CA GLU A 70 -18.74 4.79 -11.36
C GLU A 70 -17.39 4.62 -12.07
N GLN A 71 -16.93 5.65 -12.79
CA GLN A 71 -15.60 5.65 -13.40
C GLN A 71 -14.49 5.66 -12.34
N GLU A 72 -14.65 6.41 -11.25
CA GLU A 72 -13.73 6.38 -10.10
C GLU A 72 -13.69 5.00 -9.45
N LEU A 73 -14.85 4.40 -9.20
CA LEU A 73 -14.95 3.07 -8.62
C LEU A 73 -14.26 2.02 -9.49
N GLN A 74 -14.38 2.12 -10.82
CA GLN A 74 -13.69 1.19 -11.72
C GLN A 74 -12.17 1.37 -11.66
N ARG A 75 -11.67 2.60 -11.65
CA ARG A 75 -10.23 2.85 -11.48
C ARG A 75 -9.68 2.30 -10.17
N GLU A 76 -10.43 2.45 -9.08
CA GLU A 76 -10.06 1.88 -7.78
C GLU A 76 -10.05 0.34 -7.81
N ARG A 77 -11.01 -0.30 -8.49
CA ARG A 77 -11.02 -1.76 -8.66
C ARG A 77 -9.78 -2.24 -9.43
N ASP A 78 -9.47 -1.59 -10.55
CA ASP A 78 -8.32 -1.95 -11.38
C ASP A 78 -7.00 -1.75 -10.59
N SER A 79 -6.90 -0.66 -9.81
CA SER A 79 -5.75 -0.42 -8.94
C SER A 79 -5.63 -1.45 -7.82
N ASN A 80 -6.75 -1.88 -7.24
CA ASN A 80 -6.76 -2.87 -6.17
C ASN A 80 -6.40 -4.27 -6.69
N GLU A 81 -6.79 -4.60 -7.93
CA GLU A 81 -6.38 -5.84 -8.59
C GLU A 81 -4.87 -5.91 -8.78
N LEU A 82 -4.25 -4.82 -9.27
CA LEU A 82 -2.79 -4.72 -9.39
C LEU A 82 -2.08 -4.85 -8.03
N LEU A 83 -2.62 -4.23 -6.98
CA LEU A 83 -2.06 -4.31 -5.64
C LEU A 83 -2.15 -5.74 -5.07
N ASN A 84 -3.28 -6.42 -5.28
CA ASN A 84 -3.45 -7.82 -4.89
C ASN A 84 -2.48 -8.73 -5.64
N GLN A 85 -2.23 -8.47 -6.93
CA GLN A 85 -1.24 -9.22 -7.69
C GLN A 85 0.17 -9.04 -7.10
N GLY A 86 0.57 -7.80 -6.79
CA GLY A 86 1.84 -7.54 -6.12
C GLY A 86 1.95 -8.19 -4.74
N PHE A 87 0.85 -8.28 -3.99
CA PHE A 87 0.82 -8.98 -2.70
C PHE A 87 1.05 -10.49 -2.86
N MET A 88 0.44 -11.11 -3.87
CA MET A 88 0.65 -12.53 -4.16
C MET A 88 2.11 -12.82 -4.53
N GLU A 89 2.73 -12.00 -5.37
CA GLU A 89 4.14 -12.12 -5.73
C GLU A 89 5.06 -11.98 -4.52
N LEU A 90 4.78 -11.00 -3.63
CA LEU A 90 5.54 -10.80 -2.40
C LEU A 90 5.41 -12.01 -1.45
N GLN A 91 4.22 -12.59 -1.35
CA GLN A 91 3.97 -13.77 -0.53
C GLN A 91 4.74 -14.99 -1.07
N GLU A 92 4.82 -15.16 -2.39
CA GLU A 92 5.62 -16.21 -3.03
C GLU A 92 7.12 -16.01 -2.76
N CYS A 93 7.63 -14.80 -2.94
CA CYS A 93 9.02 -14.47 -2.61
C CYS A 93 9.34 -14.72 -1.13
N HIS A 94 8.46 -14.35 -0.22
CA HIS A 94 8.63 -14.60 1.21
C HIS A 94 8.69 -16.10 1.53
N SER A 95 7.82 -16.88 0.91
CA SER A 95 7.79 -18.35 1.10
C SER A 95 9.11 -18.98 0.62
N LYS A 96 9.61 -18.55 -0.54
CA LYS A 96 10.90 -19.01 -1.07
C LYS A 96 12.06 -18.64 -0.15
N LEU A 97 12.10 -17.40 0.33
CA LEU A 97 13.14 -16.96 1.26
C LEU A 97 13.12 -17.74 2.58
N LEU A 98 11.93 -18.10 3.07
CA LEU A 98 11.78 -18.91 4.27
C LEU A 98 12.34 -20.32 4.08
N ASP A 99 12.11 -20.93 2.92
CA ASP A 99 12.65 -22.25 2.59
C ASP A 99 14.17 -22.22 2.41
N ASP A 100 14.71 -21.18 1.75
CA ASP A 100 16.15 -20.95 1.64
C ASP A 100 16.79 -20.78 3.03
N HIS A 101 16.14 -20.04 3.94
CA HIS A 101 16.62 -19.85 5.30
C HIS A 101 16.70 -21.17 6.08
N LYS A 102 15.66 -22.01 6.03
CA LYS A 102 15.68 -23.34 6.65
C LYS A 102 16.78 -24.23 6.08
N SER A 103 17.02 -24.15 4.77
CA SER A 103 18.12 -24.87 4.11
C SER A 103 19.48 -24.40 4.65
N CYS A 104 19.67 -23.09 4.80
CA CYS A 104 20.87 -22.51 5.40
C CYS A 104 21.08 -22.93 6.86
N GLU A 105 20.01 -22.98 7.67
CA GLU A 105 20.10 -23.49 9.05
C GLU A 105 20.60 -24.95 9.08
N GLY A 106 20.09 -25.80 8.19
CA GLY A 106 20.55 -27.19 8.05
C GLY A 106 22.04 -27.27 7.69
N LEU A 107 22.47 -26.49 6.68
CA LEU A 107 23.88 -26.43 6.30
C LEU A 107 24.78 -25.91 7.43
N ASN A 108 24.32 -24.94 8.21
CA ASN A 108 25.07 -24.40 9.34
C ASN A 108 25.24 -25.45 10.45
N MET A 109 24.21 -26.26 10.73
CA MET A 109 24.31 -27.39 11.65
C MET A 109 25.34 -28.43 11.17
N ASP A 110 25.30 -28.80 9.89
CA ASP A 110 26.25 -29.76 9.31
C ASP A 110 27.69 -29.23 9.37
N LEU A 111 27.88 -27.94 9.11
CA LEU A 111 29.18 -27.28 9.13
C LEU A 111 29.73 -27.19 10.55
N HIS A 112 28.89 -26.85 11.54
CA HIS A 112 29.27 -26.89 12.95
C HIS A 112 29.64 -28.31 13.40
N GLN A 113 28.88 -29.33 12.99
CA GLN A 113 29.19 -30.72 13.32
C GLN A 113 30.51 -31.17 12.69
N SER A 114 30.77 -30.75 11.45
CA SER A 114 32.03 -31.01 10.76
C SER A 114 33.21 -30.33 11.46
N ALA A 115 33.04 -29.08 11.88
CA ALA A 115 34.06 -28.32 12.61
C ALA A 115 34.41 -28.96 13.96
N GLU A 116 33.42 -29.40 14.74
CA GLU A 116 33.63 -30.13 16.00
C GLU A 116 34.42 -31.42 15.76
N LYS A 117 34.03 -32.25 14.78
CA LYS A 117 34.77 -33.48 14.43
C LYS A 117 36.20 -33.20 13.99
N SER A 118 36.41 -32.14 13.22
CA SER A 118 37.74 -31.73 12.77
C SER A 118 38.62 -31.29 13.94
N LYS A 119 38.04 -30.56 14.90
CA LYS A 119 38.72 -30.15 16.14
C LYS A 119 39.09 -31.36 17.00
N GLU A 120 38.16 -32.28 17.25
CA GLU A 120 38.43 -33.53 17.98
C GLU A 120 39.59 -34.32 17.34
N PHE A 121 39.59 -34.43 16.01
CA PHE A 121 40.67 -35.09 15.28
C PHE A 121 42.02 -34.36 15.42
N ALA A 122 42.03 -33.02 15.31
CA ALA A 122 43.22 -32.22 15.49
C ALA A 122 43.81 -32.36 16.90
N ASP A 123 42.95 -32.39 17.93
CA ASP A 123 43.33 -32.61 19.32
C ASP A 123 43.94 -34.01 19.51
N GLU A 124 43.36 -35.06 18.90
CA GLU A 124 43.90 -36.42 18.96
C GLU A 124 45.28 -36.52 18.28
N VAL A 125 45.44 -35.89 17.11
CA VAL A 125 46.73 -35.81 16.40
C VAL A 125 47.77 -35.09 17.25
N SER A 126 47.39 -33.97 17.88
CA SER A 126 48.25 -33.19 18.77
C SER A 126 48.71 -34.03 19.97
N GLN A 127 47.80 -34.73 20.65
CA GLN A 127 48.12 -35.62 21.77
C GLN A 127 49.06 -36.75 21.37
N ARG A 128 48.84 -37.39 20.21
CA ARG A 128 49.75 -38.43 19.70
C ARG A 128 51.14 -37.88 19.40
N ALA A 129 51.22 -36.69 18.79
CA ALA A 129 52.49 -36.04 18.51
C ALA A 129 53.25 -35.68 19.80
N GLU A 130 52.55 -35.16 20.81
CA GLU A 130 53.14 -34.86 22.12
C GLU A 130 53.62 -36.12 22.84
N GLY A 131 52.83 -37.21 22.81
CA GLY A 131 53.23 -38.51 23.33
C GLY A 131 54.49 -39.05 22.67
N LEU A 132 54.61 -38.92 21.35
CA LEU A 132 55.82 -39.29 20.60
C LEU A 132 57.02 -38.45 21.05
N VAL A 133 56.90 -37.12 21.10
CA VAL A 133 57.97 -36.21 21.53
C VAL A 133 58.45 -36.55 22.94
N ASN A 134 57.53 -36.80 23.87
CA ASN A 134 57.86 -37.18 25.23
C ASN A 134 58.57 -38.55 25.29
N SER A 135 58.17 -39.52 24.46
CA SER A 135 58.84 -40.83 24.38
C SER A 135 60.28 -40.73 23.84
N TYR A 136 60.54 -39.86 22.86
CA TYR A 136 61.88 -39.61 22.32
C TYR A 136 62.75 -38.86 23.32
N ARG A 137 62.21 -37.85 24.01
CA ARG A 137 62.91 -37.14 25.08
C ARG A 137 63.32 -38.09 26.23
N ALA A 138 62.43 -38.99 26.64
CA ALA A 138 62.74 -39.99 27.67
C ALA A 138 63.83 -40.99 27.22
N LYS A 139 63.82 -41.43 25.95
CA LYS A 139 64.86 -42.29 25.39
C LYS A 139 66.21 -41.60 25.26
N LEU A 140 66.23 -40.30 24.96
CA LEU A 140 67.45 -39.48 24.90
C LEU A 140 68.05 -39.20 26.29
N ALA A 141 67.22 -39.07 27.33
CA ALA A 141 67.69 -38.91 28.70
C ALA A 141 68.31 -40.20 29.29
N GLY A 142 68.06 -41.36 28.67
CA GLY A 142 68.54 -42.67 29.14
C GLY A 142 69.79 -43.22 28.45
N ASN A 143 70.25 -42.64 27.33
CA ASN A 143 71.43 -43.08 26.60
C ASN A 143 72.31 -41.89 26.22
N GLU A 144 73.57 -41.90 26.68
CA GLU A 144 74.64 -41.05 26.15
C GLU A 144 74.81 -41.33 24.65
N VAL A 145 74.34 -40.44 23.79
CA VAL A 145 74.59 -40.51 22.34
C VAL A 145 75.31 -39.23 21.93
N GLY A 146 76.53 -39.42 21.46
CA GLY A 146 77.50 -38.39 21.13
C GLY A 146 77.01 -37.35 20.12
N GLU A 147 77.44 -36.12 20.38
CA GLU A 147 77.23 -34.95 19.53
C GLU A 147 77.90 -35.13 18.15
N LEU A 148 77.12 -34.95 17.09
CA LEU A 148 77.63 -34.73 15.73
C LEU A 148 77.66 -33.22 15.45
N GLN A 149 78.77 -32.79 14.84
CA GLN A 149 79.33 -31.43 14.78
C GLN A 149 78.51 -30.35 14.04
N ASN A 150 77.19 -30.47 13.85
CA ASN A 150 76.40 -29.44 13.16
C ASN A 150 75.08 -29.07 13.85
N GLY A 151 74.93 -29.29 15.15
CA GLY A 151 73.76 -28.85 15.93
C GLY A 151 72.42 -29.51 15.55
N GLN A 152 72.37 -30.28 14.47
CA GLN A 152 71.26 -31.15 14.09
C GLN A 152 71.59 -32.59 14.50
N THR A 153 70.92 -33.07 15.54
CA THR A 153 71.02 -34.49 15.92
C THR A 153 70.33 -35.35 14.86
N ILE A 154 70.88 -36.54 14.55
CA ILE A 154 70.23 -37.53 13.68
C ILE A 154 68.79 -37.82 14.17
N SER A 155 68.60 -37.78 15.50
CA SER A 155 67.29 -37.86 16.12
C SER A 155 66.35 -36.71 15.71
N GLY A 156 66.85 -35.47 15.63
CA GLY A 156 66.10 -34.31 15.12
C GLY A 156 65.72 -34.44 13.64
N MET A 157 66.62 -34.94 12.78
CA MET A 157 66.27 -35.18 11.37
C MET A 157 65.23 -36.30 11.22
N ILE A 158 65.34 -37.39 11.99
CA ILE A 158 64.37 -38.49 11.95
C ILE A 158 63.01 -38.04 12.49
N LEU A 159 63.00 -37.26 13.58
CA LEU A 159 61.78 -36.71 14.16
C LEU A 159 61.08 -35.80 13.15
N GLU A 160 61.83 -34.93 12.48
CA GLU A 160 61.23 -33.98 11.54
C GLU A 160 60.84 -34.61 10.20
N SER A 161 61.57 -35.62 9.76
CA SER A 161 61.18 -36.44 8.62
C SER A 161 59.93 -37.30 8.94
N ALA A 162 59.78 -37.79 10.17
CA ALA A 162 58.58 -38.51 10.61
C ALA A 162 57.37 -37.57 10.77
N LYS A 163 57.60 -36.33 11.26
CA LYS A 163 56.57 -35.29 11.36
C LYS A 163 56.08 -34.89 9.97
N ASN A 164 56.98 -34.65 9.03
CA ASN A 164 56.65 -34.36 7.64
C ASN A 164 55.95 -35.53 6.94
N ALA A 165 56.37 -36.77 7.20
CA ALA A 165 55.70 -37.96 6.64
C ALA A 165 54.29 -38.16 7.20
N LEU A 166 54.06 -37.88 8.50
CA LEU A 166 52.72 -37.90 9.10
C LEU A 166 51.85 -36.75 8.59
N LEU A 167 52.42 -35.57 8.36
CA LEU A 167 51.71 -34.42 7.79
C LEU A 167 51.28 -34.70 6.35
N ILE A 168 52.19 -35.24 5.52
CA ILE A 168 51.87 -35.68 4.15
C ILE A 168 50.83 -36.79 4.19
N LYS A 169 50.96 -37.78 5.08
CA LYS A 169 49.97 -38.86 5.21
C LYS A 169 48.62 -38.35 5.70
N ALA A 170 48.56 -37.34 6.56
CA ALA A 170 47.31 -36.70 7.00
C ALA A 170 46.64 -35.93 5.84
N ILE A 171 47.43 -35.17 5.06
CA ILE A 171 46.96 -34.46 3.86
C ILE A 171 46.48 -35.46 2.79
N SER A 172 47.21 -36.57 2.59
CA SER A 172 46.89 -37.60 1.59
C SER A 172 45.83 -38.63 2.05
N SER A 173 45.48 -38.71 3.34
CA SER A 173 44.51 -39.69 3.85
C SER A 173 43.13 -39.10 4.17
N GLN A 174 42.96 -37.78 4.13
CA GLN A 174 41.67 -37.12 4.39
C GLN A 174 40.96 -36.54 3.15
N HIS A 175 41.57 -36.55 1.96
CA HIS A 175 40.89 -36.16 0.74
C HIS A 175 41.23 -37.07 -0.45
N PRO A 176 40.24 -37.72 -1.10
CA PRO A 176 40.39 -37.95 -2.53
C PRO A 176 40.44 -36.55 -3.16
N GLU A 177 41.62 -36.16 -3.67
CA GLU A 177 41.93 -34.80 -4.14
C GLU A 177 41.01 -34.27 -5.26
N ASP A 178 40.06 -35.05 -5.77
CA ASP A 178 39.17 -34.62 -6.85
C ASP A 178 37.81 -34.03 -6.39
N GLU A 179 37.15 -34.53 -5.33
CA GLU A 179 35.72 -34.24 -5.17
C GLU A 179 35.40 -32.89 -4.49
N HIS A 180 36.14 -32.53 -3.44
CA HIS A 180 35.95 -31.24 -2.76
C HIS A 180 36.55 -30.08 -3.55
N PHE A 181 37.67 -30.29 -4.24
CA PHE A 181 38.25 -29.31 -5.13
C PHE A 181 37.38 -29.10 -6.38
N ALA A 182 36.76 -30.16 -6.91
CA ALA A 182 35.75 -30.02 -7.98
C ALA A 182 34.50 -29.26 -7.50
N LYS A 183 34.00 -29.51 -6.28
CA LYS A 183 32.88 -28.75 -5.71
C LYS A 183 33.23 -27.28 -5.49
N LEU A 184 34.41 -26.98 -4.95
CA LEU A 184 34.87 -25.60 -4.78
C LEU A 184 35.06 -24.91 -6.12
N LYS A 185 35.66 -25.58 -7.11
CA LYS A 185 35.81 -25.07 -8.48
C LYS A 185 34.46 -24.82 -9.14
N TYR A 186 33.50 -25.74 -8.99
CA TYR A 186 32.14 -25.57 -9.49
C TYR A 186 31.45 -24.34 -8.89
N VAL A 187 31.59 -24.12 -7.57
CA VAL A 187 31.06 -22.93 -6.89
C VAL A 187 31.77 -21.66 -7.36
N MET A 188 33.09 -21.70 -7.57
CA MET A 188 33.86 -20.57 -8.11
C MET A 188 33.42 -20.21 -9.54
N ASP A 189 33.24 -21.21 -10.41
CA ASP A 189 32.77 -21.03 -11.78
C ASP A 189 31.35 -20.43 -11.80
N GLN A 190 30.44 -20.92 -10.93
CA GLN A 190 29.11 -20.32 -10.75
C GLN A 190 29.19 -18.87 -10.26
N ASN A 191 30.13 -18.56 -9.36
CA ASN A 191 30.29 -17.21 -8.84
C ASN A 191 30.76 -16.23 -9.94
N VAL A 192 31.60 -16.69 -10.87
CA VAL A 192 32.01 -15.90 -12.04
C VAL A 192 30.79 -15.62 -12.93
N ASP A 193 29.95 -16.62 -13.20
CA ASP A 193 28.71 -16.44 -13.97
C ASP A 193 27.72 -15.48 -13.28
N PHE A 194 27.59 -15.55 -11.95
CA PHE A 194 26.76 -14.64 -11.19
C PHE A 194 27.30 -13.20 -11.21
N GLN A 195 28.61 -13.01 -11.09
CA GLN A 195 29.24 -11.69 -11.21
C GLN A 195 29.01 -11.09 -12.59
N GLN A 196 29.11 -11.91 -13.65
CA GLN A 196 28.83 -11.48 -15.02
C GLN A 196 27.37 -11.06 -15.21
N ARG A 197 26.41 -11.85 -14.71
CA ARG A 197 24.98 -11.47 -14.75
C ARG A 197 24.67 -10.22 -13.94
N ASN A 198 25.27 -10.07 -12.76
CA ASN A 198 25.10 -8.86 -11.95
C ASN A 198 25.64 -7.63 -12.67
N LEU A 199 26.76 -7.75 -13.39
CA LEU A 199 27.29 -6.66 -14.21
C LEU A 199 26.33 -6.30 -15.35
N GLU A 200 25.73 -7.29 -16.02
CA GLU A 200 24.74 -7.07 -17.08
C GLU A 200 23.46 -6.42 -16.56
N LEU A 201 22.94 -6.88 -15.43
CA LEU A 201 21.79 -6.28 -14.74
C LEU A 201 22.09 -4.84 -14.32
N SER A 202 23.29 -4.57 -13.80
CA SER A 202 23.71 -3.21 -13.44
C SER A 202 23.69 -2.28 -14.65
N LYS A 203 24.20 -2.71 -15.81
CA LYS A 203 24.15 -1.92 -17.06
C LYS A 203 22.72 -1.70 -17.55
N MET A 204 21.87 -2.72 -17.45
CA MET A 204 20.46 -2.60 -17.84
C MET A 204 19.73 -1.59 -16.94
N ASN A 205 19.98 -1.65 -15.62
CA ASN A 205 19.39 -0.74 -14.65
C ASN A 205 19.87 0.71 -14.85
N GLU A 206 21.14 0.91 -15.21
CA GLU A 206 21.67 2.23 -15.57
C GLU A 206 20.99 2.80 -16.83
N THR A 207 20.76 1.94 -17.83
CA THR A 207 20.04 2.31 -19.07
C THR A 207 18.58 2.69 -18.79
N LEU A 208 17.88 1.89 -17.98
CA LEU A 208 16.51 2.16 -17.55
C LEU A 208 16.43 3.45 -16.73
N SER A 209 17.35 3.65 -15.79
CA SER A 209 17.43 4.88 -14.99
C SER A 209 17.63 6.10 -15.88
N GLN A 210 18.44 5.98 -16.94
CA GLN A 210 18.62 7.05 -17.91
C GLN A 210 17.35 7.31 -18.74
N GLN A 211 16.62 6.26 -19.14
CA GLN A 211 15.33 6.42 -19.81
C GLN A 211 14.30 7.13 -18.93
N VAL A 212 14.22 6.78 -17.64
CA VAL A 212 13.31 7.44 -16.70
C VAL A 212 13.63 8.92 -16.59
N ARG A 213 14.92 9.29 -16.44
CA ARG A 213 15.33 10.71 -16.44
C ARG A 213 14.93 11.45 -17.71
N ASN A 214 15.16 10.84 -18.88
CA ASN A 214 14.77 11.44 -20.15
C ASN A 214 13.24 11.63 -20.25
N ASN A 215 12.46 10.65 -19.76
CA ASN A 215 11.00 10.73 -19.76
C ASN A 215 10.49 11.80 -18.77
N GLU A 216 11.14 11.95 -17.61
CA GLU A 216 10.84 13.02 -16.65
C GLU A 216 11.05 14.41 -17.28
N ASP A 217 12.15 14.59 -18.01
CA ASP A 217 12.42 15.82 -18.75
C ASP A 217 11.38 16.09 -19.85
N GLU A 218 10.94 15.04 -20.56
CA GLU A 218 9.89 15.14 -21.58
C GLU A 218 8.53 15.51 -20.94
N ILE A 219 8.16 14.87 -19.83
CA ILE A 219 6.94 15.20 -19.07
C ILE A 219 6.99 16.65 -18.57
N ALA A 220 8.14 17.11 -18.07
CA ALA A 220 8.32 18.50 -17.65
C ALA A 220 8.14 19.48 -18.83
N SER A 221 8.68 19.13 -20.00
CA SER A 221 8.51 19.90 -21.24
C SER A 221 7.04 19.95 -21.70
N LEU A 222 6.35 18.81 -21.71
CA LEU A 222 4.93 18.71 -22.06
C LEU A 222 4.05 19.47 -21.08
N ASN A 223 4.33 19.40 -19.78
CA ASN A 223 3.63 20.18 -18.76
C ASN A 223 3.82 21.68 -18.95
N LYS A 224 5.03 22.11 -19.34
CA LYS A 224 5.30 23.52 -19.68
C LYS A 224 4.52 23.94 -20.92
N ALA A 225 4.46 23.11 -21.97
CA ALA A 225 3.68 23.37 -23.17
C ALA A 225 2.17 23.43 -22.88
N LEU A 226 1.66 22.52 -22.05
CA LEU A 226 0.27 22.53 -21.60
C LEU A 226 -0.08 23.82 -20.85
N LYS A 227 0.80 24.26 -19.94
CA LYS A 227 0.61 25.50 -19.20
C LYS A 227 0.54 26.72 -20.12
N LEU A 228 1.41 26.79 -21.12
CA LEU A 228 1.39 27.83 -22.15
C LEU A 228 0.10 27.77 -22.99
N ALA A 229 -0.37 26.58 -23.36
CA ALA A 229 -1.63 26.41 -24.10
C ALA A 229 -2.87 26.78 -23.27
N VAL A 230 -2.86 26.54 -21.96
CA VAL A 230 -3.92 26.96 -21.03
C VAL A 230 -3.93 28.48 -20.86
N GLU A 231 -2.76 29.12 -20.79
CA GLU A 231 -2.62 30.58 -20.76
C GLU A 231 -3.10 31.23 -22.07
N ASP A 232 -2.84 30.63 -23.24
CA ASP A 232 -3.35 31.08 -24.53
C ASP A 232 -4.88 30.82 -24.69
N GLY A 233 -5.40 29.75 -24.10
CA GLY A 233 -6.82 29.41 -24.09
C GLY A 233 -7.70 30.41 -23.32
N GLN A 234 -7.14 31.10 -22.31
CA GLN A 234 -7.86 32.17 -21.60
C GLN A 234 -8.06 33.45 -22.44
N ARG A 235 -7.35 33.62 -23.57
CA ARG A 235 -7.47 34.81 -24.43
C ARG A 235 -8.40 34.66 -25.64
N ARG A 236 -9.01 33.50 -25.89
CA ARG A 236 -10.00 33.34 -26.98
C ARG A 236 -11.26 32.60 -26.55
N LYS A 237 -12.35 33.36 -26.36
CA LYS A 237 -13.71 32.84 -26.26
C LYS A 237 -14.06 32.04 -27.52
N PRO A 238 -14.47 30.76 -27.43
CA PRO A 238 -15.01 30.04 -28.57
C PRO A 238 -16.45 30.49 -28.81
N ARG A 239 -16.73 30.95 -30.03
CA ARG A 239 -18.09 31.13 -30.52
C ARG A 239 -18.75 29.77 -30.69
N ARG A 240 -19.92 29.66 -30.07
CA ARG A 240 -21.03 28.71 -30.27
C ARG A 240 -20.99 28.00 -31.65
N GLY A 241 -20.72 26.70 -31.63
CA GLY A 241 -20.86 25.80 -32.77
C GLY A 241 -21.68 24.57 -32.37
N LYS A 242 -22.87 24.45 -32.95
CA LYS A 242 -23.76 23.28 -32.92
C LYS A 242 -23.10 22.12 -33.66
N ILE A 243 -23.07 20.91 -33.08
CA ILE A 243 -23.05 19.65 -33.84
C ILE A 243 -23.95 18.64 -33.12
N CYS A 244 -24.83 18.02 -33.91
CA CYS A 244 -25.70 16.91 -33.55
C CYS A 244 -25.10 15.58 -34.04
N TYR A 245 -25.59 14.49 -33.42
CA TYR A 245 -25.64 13.08 -33.85
C TYR A 245 -24.49 12.13 -33.50
N GLY A 246 -24.91 10.99 -32.92
CA GLY A 246 -24.45 9.68 -33.37
C GLY A 246 -23.61 8.91 -32.36
N GLY A 247 -24.25 8.16 -31.47
CA GLY A 247 -23.57 7.22 -30.59
C GLY A 247 -24.54 6.37 -29.80
N GLN A 248 -25.20 5.41 -30.47
CA GLN A 248 -25.77 4.27 -29.77
C GLN A 248 -24.65 3.55 -29.02
N THR A 249 -24.75 3.47 -27.69
CA THR A 249 -24.01 2.50 -26.90
C THR A 249 -24.95 1.89 -25.86
N ILE A 250 -25.27 0.63 -26.11
CA ILE A 250 -25.49 -0.49 -25.18
C ILE A 250 -25.57 -0.07 -23.70
N ALA A 251 -26.77 0.30 -23.26
CA ALA A 251 -27.16 0.32 -21.85
C ALA A 251 -28.69 0.13 -21.74
N ILE A 252 -29.21 -0.85 -22.48
CA ILE A 252 -30.54 -1.41 -22.27
C ILE A 252 -30.31 -2.83 -21.75
N GLU A 253 -29.58 -2.97 -20.64
CA GLU A 253 -29.41 -4.25 -19.95
C GLU A 253 -28.86 -4.05 -18.53
N MET A 254 -29.41 -3.05 -17.83
CA MET A 254 -29.37 -3.01 -16.36
C MET A 254 -30.82 -2.85 -15.91
N GLU A 255 -31.58 -3.92 -16.15
CA GLU A 255 -32.97 -4.04 -15.76
C GLU A 255 -33.07 -3.91 -14.22
N PRO A 256 -33.87 -2.96 -13.69
CA PRO A 256 -33.99 -2.71 -12.25
C PRO A 256 -34.88 -3.75 -11.55
N GLN A 257 -34.75 -5.03 -11.92
CA GLN A 257 -35.56 -6.11 -11.36
C GLN A 257 -34.89 -6.79 -10.17
N CYS A 258 -33.57 -6.61 -9.97
CA CYS A 258 -32.86 -7.17 -8.81
C CYS A 258 -32.93 -6.31 -7.53
N MET A 259 -33.50 -5.09 -7.58
CA MET A 259 -33.73 -4.26 -6.38
C MET A 259 -35.18 -4.29 -5.87
N GLN A 260 -36.01 -5.21 -6.34
CA GLN A 260 -37.28 -5.48 -5.68
C GLN A 260 -37.07 -6.43 -4.51
N LYS A 261 -36.95 -5.88 -3.28
CA LYS A 261 -37.69 -6.32 -2.06
C LYS A 261 -37.16 -5.79 -0.71
N SER A 262 -36.17 -4.89 -0.65
CA SER A 262 -35.85 -4.20 0.62
C SER A 262 -36.47 -2.80 0.66
N LYS A 263 -37.75 -2.77 1.04
CA LYS A 263 -38.48 -1.59 1.54
C LYS A 263 -38.45 -0.37 0.60
N GLN A 264 -39.46 -0.28 -0.28
CA GLN A 264 -39.97 1.03 -0.71
C GLN A 264 -40.28 1.85 0.54
N SER A 265 -39.39 2.78 0.90
CA SER A 265 -39.73 3.83 1.85
C SER A 265 -40.85 4.63 1.21
N ARG A 266 -42.05 4.54 1.79
CA ARG A 266 -43.24 5.29 1.33
C ARG A 266 -43.07 6.80 1.44
N ASP A 267 -41.95 7.25 2.00
CA ASP A 267 -41.63 8.63 2.29
C ASP A 267 -40.20 8.94 1.83
N ALA A 268 -40.07 9.90 0.91
CA ALA A 268 -38.78 10.35 0.38
C ALA A 268 -37.88 10.92 1.49
N VAL A 269 -38.46 11.46 2.56
CA VAL A 269 -37.72 11.99 3.72
C VAL A 269 -36.96 10.86 4.43
N GLN A 270 -37.61 9.72 4.66
CA GLN A 270 -36.97 8.56 5.30
C GLN A 270 -35.84 7.97 4.46
N TYR A 271 -35.96 8.02 3.13
CA TYR A 271 -34.90 7.57 2.24
C TYR A 271 -33.69 8.51 2.26
N ILE A 272 -33.95 9.82 2.25
CA ILE A 272 -32.90 10.85 2.35
C ILE A 272 -32.16 10.72 3.69
N ASP A 273 -32.88 10.49 4.78
CA ASP A 273 -32.27 10.28 6.10
C ASP A 273 -31.41 9.00 6.14
N PHE A 274 -31.88 7.92 5.53
CA PHE A 274 -31.10 6.69 5.38
C PHE A 274 -29.81 6.92 4.58
N LEU A 275 -29.90 7.60 3.43
CA LEU A 275 -28.74 7.90 2.61
C LEU A 275 -27.74 8.82 3.32
N ASN A 276 -28.22 9.84 4.04
CA ASN A 276 -27.37 10.74 4.82
C ASN A 276 -26.63 9.98 5.93
N ARG A 277 -27.32 9.07 6.63
CA ARG A 277 -26.70 8.20 7.63
C ARG A 277 -25.63 7.30 7.01
N ARG A 278 -25.94 6.65 5.89
CA ARG A 278 -25.00 5.77 5.20
C ARG A 278 -23.78 6.52 4.66
N ASN A 279 -23.97 7.75 4.15
CA ASN A 279 -22.89 8.62 3.71
C ASN A 279 -21.99 9.04 4.89
N GLY A 280 -22.59 9.30 6.06
CA GLY A 280 -21.84 9.54 7.30
C GLY A 280 -20.96 8.35 7.72
N GLU A 281 -21.52 7.13 7.69
CA GLU A 281 -20.77 5.90 7.99
C GLU A 281 -19.60 5.68 7.01
N LEU A 282 -19.85 5.85 5.71
CA LEU A 282 -18.82 5.71 4.67
C LEU A 282 -17.69 6.73 4.82
N ARG A 283 -17.99 7.96 5.29
CA ARG A 283 -16.95 8.98 5.56
C ARG A 283 -16.05 8.59 6.73
N LEU A 284 -16.61 7.98 7.78
CA LEU A 284 -15.83 7.48 8.92
C LEU A 284 -14.92 6.32 8.48
N GLU A 285 -15.47 5.39 7.71
CA GLU A 285 -14.73 4.25 7.15
C GLU A 285 -13.59 4.71 6.22
N LEU A 286 -13.87 5.68 5.33
CA LEU A 286 -12.84 6.27 4.47
C LEU A 286 -11.74 6.98 5.28
N THR A 287 -12.09 7.64 6.37
CA THR A 287 -11.13 8.32 7.25
C THR A 287 -10.23 7.31 7.96
N PHE A 288 -10.81 6.22 8.45
CA PHE A 288 -10.07 5.09 9.05
C PHE A 288 -9.04 4.51 8.06
N TYR A 289 -9.48 4.15 6.85
CA TYR A 289 -8.58 3.59 5.85
C TYR A 289 -7.43 4.54 5.46
N ARG A 290 -7.70 5.84 5.39
CA ARG A 290 -6.66 6.85 5.14
C ARG A 290 -5.60 6.91 6.23
N GLU A 291 -5.99 6.82 7.50
CA GLU A 291 -5.00 6.79 8.59
C GLU A 291 -4.23 5.46 8.61
N CYS A 292 -4.90 4.32 8.43
CA CYS A 292 -4.20 3.02 8.30
C CYS A 292 -3.15 3.05 7.19
N TYR A 293 -3.50 3.59 6.02
CA TYR A 293 -2.56 3.77 4.92
C TYR A 293 -1.38 4.69 5.31
N ARG A 294 -1.66 5.80 6.01
CA ARG A 294 -0.63 6.72 6.49
C ARG A 294 0.36 6.05 7.45
N HIS A 295 -0.13 5.21 8.37
CA HIS A 295 0.74 4.44 9.28
C HIS A 295 1.57 3.41 8.53
N THR A 296 0.99 2.73 7.54
CA THR A 296 1.72 1.77 6.68
C THR A 296 2.83 2.44 5.88
N GLU A 297 2.61 3.62 5.29
CA GLU A 297 3.65 4.36 4.57
C GLU A 297 4.79 4.82 5.51
N LYS A 298 4.47 5.28 6.72
CA LYS A 298 5.50 5.58 7.73
C LYS A 298 6.31 4.36 8.13
N PHE A 299 5.65 3.21 8.35
CA PHE A 299 6.30 1.95 8.66
C PHE A 299 7.24 1.51 7.52
N LYS A 300 6.75 1.54 6.27
CA LYS A 300 7.53 1.21 5.07
C LYS A 300 8.83 2.03 5.00
N GLN A 301 8.73 3.34 5.23
CA GLN A 301 9.90 4.22 5.26
C GLN A 301 10.88 3.83 6.37
N LYS A 302 10.38 3.55 7.58
CA LYS A 302 11.19 3.17 8.74
C LYS A 302 11.90 1.83 8.52
N ILE A 303 11.20 0.83 7.98
CA ILE A 303 11.78 -0.47 7.64
C ILE A 303 12.83 -0.34 6.55
N THR A 304 12.57 0.45 5.51
CA THR A 304 13.55 0.66 4.43
C THR A 304 14.87 1.22 4.97
N ASN A 305 14.79 2.20 5.87
CA ASN A 305 15.99 2.75 6.52
C ASN A 305 16.70 1.71 7.39
N ILE A 306 15.98 1.00 8.27
CA ILE A 306 16.56 -0.04 9.14
C ILE A 306 17.20 -1.15 8.31
N SER A 307 16.57 -1.60 7.23
CA SER A 307 17.10 -2.64 6.34
C SER A 307 18.38 -2.19 5.63
N GLN A 308 18.47 -0.93 5.21
CA GLN A 308 19.69 -0.37 4.62
C GLN A 308 20.83 -0.29 5.64
N ASP A 309 20.52 0.13 6.87
CA ASP A 309 21.50 0.21 7.96
C ASP A 309 21.97 -1.20 8.37
N LEU A 310 21.06 -2.17 8.44
CA LEU A 310 21.36 -3.56 8.74
C LEU A 310 22.26 -4.19 7.67
N LEU A 311 21.98 -3.92 6.39
CA LEU A 311 22.83 -4.37 5.29
C LEU A 311 24.26 -3.81 5.43
N HIS A 312 24.39 -2.51 5.71
CA HIS A 312 25.70 -1.89 5.94
C HIS A 312 26.41 -2.50 7.14
N ALA A 313 25.73 -2.67 8.27
CA ALA A 313 26.29 -3.27 9.47
C ALA A 313 26.75 -4.72 9.24
N CYS A 314 26.00 -5.51 8.47
CA CYS A 314 26.39 -6.86 8.08
C CYS A 314 27.65 -6.86 7.19
N ILE A 315 27.75 -5.96 6.21
CA ILE A 315 28.93 -5.85 5.35
C ILE A 315 30.17 -5.47 6.18
N ILE A 316 30.03 -4.51 7.11
CA ILE A 316 31.12 -4.10 8.00
C ILE A 316 31.48 -5.22 8.99
N GLY A 317 30.49 -5.92 9.54
CA GLY A 317 30.71 -7.03 10.48
C GLY A 317 31.38 -8.26 9.88
N LEU A 318 31.27 -8.45 8.56
CA LEU A 318 32.08 -9.45 7.85
C LEU A 318 33.56 -9.05 7.75
N LEU A 319 33.89 -7.77 7.96
CA LEU A 319 35.25 -7.22 7.91
C LEU A 319 35.85 -6.98 9.30
N ASP A 320 35.03 -6.82 10.34
CA ASP A 320 35.45 -6.51 11.72
C ASP A 320 34.51 -7.18 12.75
N GLU A 321 35.06 -8.05 13.62
CA GLU A 321 34.30 -8.86 14.61
C GLU A 321 33.53 -8.00 15.63
N MET A 322 33.89 -6.73 15.82
CA MET A 322 33.21 -5.84 16.76
C MET A 322 31.82 -5.35 16.32
N ALA A 323 31.40 -5.54 15.06
CA ALA A 323 30.14 -4.97 14.55
C ALA A 323 28.87 -5.80 14.87
N PHE A 324 29.01 -7.00 15.46
CA PHE A 324 27.85 -7.86 15.79
C PHE A 324 26.84 -7.21 16.75
N GLY A 325 27.31 -6.32 17.64
CA GLY A 325 26.43 -5.57 18.54
C GLY A 325 25.50 -4.58 17.82
N GLU A 326 25.98 -3.97 16.73
CA GLU A 326 25.19 -3.05 15.92
C GLU A 326 24.10 -3.78 15.12
N ILE A 327 24.43 -4.97 14.59
CA ILE A 327 23.47 -5.85 13.90
C ILE A 327 22.34 -6.25 14.85
N LEU A 328 22.66 -6.60 16.10
CA LEU A 328 21.68 -6.92 17.14
C LEU A 328 20.77 -5.73 17.46
N GLY A 329 21.36 -4.53 17.61
CA GLY A 329 20.60 -3.31 17.86
C GLY A 329 19.65 -2.95 16.71
N LEU A 330 20.11 -3.07 15.46
CA LEU A 330 19.29 -2.82 14.27
C LEU A 330 18.20 -3.88 14.07
N SER A 331 18.48 -5.14 14.40
CA SER A 331 17.49 -6.21 14.41
C SER A 331 16.39 -5.95 15.45
N GLN A 332 16.76 -5.45 16.63
CA GLN A 332 15.78 -5.04 17.64
C GLN A 332 14.94 -3.85 17.17
N ALA A 333 15.57 -2.84 16.56
CA ALA A 333 14.85 -1.68 16.01
C ALA A 333 13.82 -2.06 14.94
N PHE A 334 14.07 -3.14 14.18
CA PHE A 334 13.10 -3.71 13.23
C PHE A 334 11.86 -4.25 13.96
N VAL A 335 12.05 -5.02 15.04
CA VAL A 335 10.95 -5.55 15.87
C VAL A 335 10.14 -4.40 16.47
N ASP A 336 10.82 -3.39 17.02
CA ASP A 336 10.18 -2.20 17.60
C ASP A 336 9.35 -1.42 16.56
N ALA A 337 9.80 -1.38 15.29
CA ALA A 337 9.05 -0.75 14.21
C ALA A 337 7.76 -1.50 13.85
N VAL A 338 7.79 -2.83 13.89
CA VAL A 338 6.60 -3.67 13.67
C VAL A 338 5.60 -3.50 14.81
N ASP A 339 6.08 -3.50 16.05
CA ASP A 339 5.24 -3.28 17.22
C ASP A 339 4.60 -1.89 17.20
N GLN A 340 5.35 -0.85 16.84
CA GLN A 340 4.80 0.49 16.68
C GLN A 340 3.69 0.56 15.61
N LEU A 341 3.84 -0.13 14.48
CA LEU A 341 2.79 -0.18 13.45
C LEU A 341 1.51 -0.82 13.99
N ARG A 342 1.65 -1.92 14.73
CA ARG A 342 0.51 -2.62 15.34
C ARG A 342 -0.22 -1.69 16.31
N ASP A 343 0.51 -0.98 17.15
CA ASP A 343 -0.06 -0.08 18.15
C ASP A 343 -0.75 1.12 17.48
N ASP A 344 -0.10 1.73 16.48
CA ASP A 344 -0.65 2.81 15.65
C ASP A 344 -1.96 2.40 14.95
N GLN A 345 -2.02 1.20 14.36
CA GLN A 345 -3.24 0.68 13.75
C GLN A 345 -4.33 0.37 14.78
N GLY A 346 -3.94 -0.10 15.96
CA GLY A 346 -4.85 -0.28 17.09
C GLY A 346 -5.52 1.03 17.51
N GLU A 347 -4.75 2.11 17.63
CA GLU A 347 -5.28 3.44 17.96
C GLU A 347 -6.23 3.97 16.88
N ALA A 348 -5.87 3.82 15.60
CA ALA A 348 -6.74 4.20 14.49
C ALA A 348 -8.06 3.41 14.48
N PHE A 349 -8.00 2.11 14.80
CA PHE A 349 -9.17 1.26 14.92
C PHE A 349 -10.06 1.67 16.10
N ASP A 350 -9.49 1.92 17.28
CA ASP A 350 -10.26 2.38 18.43
C ASP A 350 -10.93 3.73 18.18
N ALA A 351 -10.24 4.66 17.51
CA ALA A 351 -10.82 5.93 17.08
C ALA A 351 -11.98 5.75 16.09
N PHE A 352 -11.87 4.80 15.14
CA PHE A 352 -12.94 4.45 14.21
C PHE A 352 -14.17 3.84 14.91
N VAL A 353 -13.96 3.00 15.91
CA VAL A 353 -15.04 2.29 16.62
C VAL A 353 -15.70 3.18 17.69
N ALA A 354 -15.00 4.19 18.23
CA ALA A 354 -15.49 5.04 19.32
C ALA A 354 -16.89 5.66 19.07
N PRO A 355 -17.23 6.22 17.89
CA PRO A 355 -18.57 6.73 17.59
C PRO A 355 -19.67 5.66 17.69
N TYR A 356 -19.38 4.42 17.31
CA TYR A 356 -20.32 3.31 17.35
C TYR A 356 -20.53 2.78 18.78
N LYS A 357 -19.46 2.75 19.59
CA LYS A 357 -19.55 2.44 21.03
C LYS A 357 -20.37 3.48 21.79
N ALA A 358 -20.15 4.77 21.51
CA ALA A 358 -20.89 5.88 22.13
C ALA A 358 -22.40 5.81 21.81
N LEU A 359 -22.76 5.50 20.56
CA LEU A 359 -24.16 5.41 20.12
C LEU A 359 -24.95 4.29 20.85
N ASN A 360 -24.30 3.16 21.13
CA ASN A 360 -24.89 2.03 21.85
C ASN A 360 -25.00 2.25 23.36
N SER A 361 -24.12 3.06 23.96
CA SER A 361 -24.19 3.41 25.39
C SER A 361 -25.34 4.37 25.74
N SER A 362 -25.74 5.25 24.80
CA SER A 362 -26.81 6.24 25.05
C SER A 362 -28.23 5.66 25.08
N LYS A 363 -28.45 4.46 24.52
CA LYS A 363 -29.78 3.81 24.50
C LYS A 363 -30.20 3.19 25.84
N ASN A 364 -29.31 3.16 26.84
CA ASN A 364 -29.59 2.54 28.14
C ASN A 364 -29.82 3.55 29.27
N THR A 365 -29.87 4.85 28.99
CA THR A 365 -30.14 5.87 30.01
C THR A 365 -31.46 6.57 29.71
N THR A 366 -32.39 6.50 30.67
CA THR A 366 -33.76 7.05 30.73
C THR A 366 -34.88 6.28 29.99
N VAL A 367 -35.25 5.11 30.52
CA VAL A 367 -36.67 4.86 30.81
C VAL A 367 -36.89 5.27 32.26
N SER A 368 -37.31 6.51 32.46
CA SER A 368 -37.84 6.97 33.75
C SER A 368 -39.16 6.24 33.98
N LYS A 369 -39.11 5.17 34.77
CA LYS A 369 -40.28 4.67 35.50
C LYS A 369 -40.49 5.63 36.66
N ASP A 370 -41.24 6.70 36.44
CA ASP A 370 -42.06 7.36 37.46
C ASP A 370 -42.89 8.45 36.78
N GLY A 371 -44.22 8.36 36.95
CA GLY A 371 -45.15 9.39 36.48
C GLY A 371 -46.46 8.89 35.87
N TRP A 372 -47.11 7.89 36.46
CA TRP A 372 -48.57 7.77 36.42
C TRP A 372 -49.11 8.18 37.78
N ILE A 373 -49.62 9.42 37.91
CA ILE A 373 -50.92 9.80 38.46
C ILE A 373 -51.35 11.07 37.74
#